data_AF-A0AA35NNB3-F1
#
_entry.id   AF-A0AA35NNB3-F1
#
_cell.length_a   1.000
_cell.length_b   1.000
_cell.length_c   1.000
_cell.angle_alpha   90.00
_cell.angle_beta   90.00
_cell.angle_gamma   90.00
#
_symmetry.space_group_name_H-M   'P 1'
#
loop_
_entity.id
_entity.type
_entity.pdbx_description
1 polymer ?
#
loop_
_entity_poly.entity_id
_entity_poly.type
_entity_poly.pdbx_seq_one_letter_code
_entity_poly.pdbx_strand_id
1 'polypeptide(L)'
;MESVSTKDYEGVLRDIEDTVTLNSEEILNNQELRLKNTLHEITSSILAISEENKFVNPLRDEESPGTERDEAYVNPKILGVKIKEFNKLMELLKLTYLEQETLDYFFRFTLSSTDPLQLNSERDPQFVKLNKSVNDLKDEISEVHESKIEQIKIEIQETSRNFAQKQDSLNELYLEATGDIESCWNSLNELKHFTNQEDESISGDKDIVLNSGESDDIVEETYVNWQNLLSLKKQNQKLTKELKELHEVKNQIVRNDKRLSKVDAEQATAKELELCQSINSLIKFWEKYFLFKGLKSATVVNFEIFSQIGKVQFEIKGLNFIIVISLSDLKRPMIKDITILQKIGGNIVTNVEATSKLSDKYRNNDQIYIFQVMDDIISELTNE
;
A
#
# COMPACT_ATOMS: atom_id res chain seq x y z
N MET A 1 30.38 12.72 49.51
CA MET A 1 29.57 12.70 48.27
C MET A 1 28.87 14.04 48.23
N GLU A 2 29.26 14.91 47.29
CA GLU A 2 28.66 16.23 47.12
C GLU A 2 27.17 16.07 46.79
N SER A 3 26.31 16.66 47.61
CA SER A 3 24.87 16.76 47.34
C SER A 3 24.68 17.69 46.16
N VAL A 4 24.51 17.14 44.95
CA VAL A 4 24.14 17.91 43.77
C VAL A 4 22.80 18.58 44.06
N SER A 5 22.75 19.91 44.01
CA SER A 5 21.55 20.67 44.33
C SER A 5 20.52 20.47 43.22
N THR A 6 19.24 20.36 43.58
CA THR A 6 18.12 20.32 42.62
C THR A 6 18.11 21.50 41.64
N LYS A 7 18.77 22.61 42.00
CA LYS A 7 18.99 23.78 41.14
C LYS A 7 19.96 23.52 39.98
N ASP A 8 20.93 22.62 40.14
CA ASP A 8 21.89 22.29 39.09
C ASP A 8 21.22 21.46 37.98
N TYR A 9 20.33 20.53 38.37
CA TYR A 9 19.53 19.75 37.42
C TYR A 9 18.51 20.60 36.66
N GLU A 10 17.92 21.60 37.32
CA GLU A 10 16.99 22.56 36.71
C GLU A 10 17.69 23.42 35.64
N GLY A 11 18.93 23.85 35.89
CA GLY A 11 19.74 24.58 34.90
C GLY A 11 20.05 23.74 33.67
N VAL A 12 20.50 22.49 33.86
CA VAL A 12 20.83 21.58 32.76
C VAL A 12 19.59 21.22 31.93
N LEU A 13 18.44 21.01 32.57
CA LEU A 13 17.17 20.77 31.87
C LEU A 13 16.75 21.94 31.00
N ARG A 14 16.92 23.16 31.52
CA ARG A 14 16.59 24.39 30.79
C ARG A 14 17.51 24.61 29.59
N ASP A 15 18.81 24.36 29.75
CA ASP A 15 19.77 24.45 28.65
C ASP A 15 19.45 23.44 27.52
N ILE A 16 19.02 22.22 27.88
CA ILE A 16 18.62 21.19 26.92
C ILE A 16 17.31 21.57 26.23
N GLU A 17 16.33 22.10 26.97
CA GLU A 17 15.06 22.61 26.44
C GLU A 17 15.28 23.77 25.45
N ASP A 18 16.13 24.74 25.80
CA ASP A 18 16.51 25.86 24.95
C ASP A 18 17.23 25.36 23.67
N THR A 19 18.06 24.33 23.79
CA THR A 19 18.76 23.74 22.63
C THR A 19 17.79 22.99 21.71
N VAL A 20 16.83 22.25 22.26
CA VAL A 20 15.82 21.51 21.49
C VAL A 20 14.85 22.47 20.79
N THR A 21 14.43 23.53 21.48
CA THR A 21 13.54 24.54 20.90
C THR A 21 14.22 25.34 19.78
N LEU A 22 15.47 25.79 19.98
CA LEU A 22 16.25 26.46 18.94
C LEU A 22 16.43 25.60 17.68
N ASN A 23 16.80 24.33 17.85
CA ASN A 23 16.98 23.43 16.72
C ASN A 23 15.66 23.10 16.01
N SER A 24 14.55 22.98 16.76
CA SER A 24 13.22 22.79 16.19
C SER A 24 12.78 24.01 15.36
N GLU A 25 13.04 25.22 15.85
CA GLU A 25 12.78 26.46 15.13
C GLU A 25 13.62 26.59 13.84
N GLU A 26 14.90 26.19 13.90
CA GLU A 26 15.78 26.14 12.71
C GLU A 26 15.24 25.18 11.64
N ILE A 27 14.68 24.04 12.05
CA ILE A 27 14.08 23.07 11.13
C ILE A 27 12.81 23.60 10.49
N LEU A 28 11.94 24.25 11.28
CA LEU A 28 10.73 24.89 10.77
C LEU A 28 11.07 26.00 9.76
N ASN A 29 12.06 26.84 10.06
CA ASN A 29 12.53 27.89 9.16
C ASN A 29 13.10 27.29 7.85
N ASN A 30 13.86 26.20 7.92
CA ASN A 30 14.35 25.49 6.74
C ASN A 30 13.21 24.91 5.88
N GLN A 31 12.11 24.43 6.49
CA GLN A 31 10.93 23.99 5.76
C GLN A 31 10.21 25.14 5.05
N GLU A 32 10.07 26.29 5.71
CA GLU A 32 9.46 27.49 5.12
C GLU A 32 10.30 28.04 3.96
N LEU A 33 11.62 28.11 4.13
CA LEU A 33 12.55 28.50 3.08
C LEU A 33 12.45 27.57 1.87
N ARG A 34 12.35 26.26 2.10
CA ARG A 34 12.18 25.28 1.01
C ARG A 34 10.88 25.50 0.27
N LEU A 35 9.76 25.71 0.97
CA LEU A 35 8.48 26.00 0.34
C LEU A 35 8.56 27.25 -0.53
N LYS A 36 9.20 28.30 -0.03
CA LYS A 36 9.41 29.56 -0.77
C LYS A 36 10.25 29.33 -2.03
N ASN A 37 11.32 28.54 -1.94
CA ASN A 37 12.16 28.21 -3.09
C ASN A 37 11.41 27.38 -4.13
N THR A 38 10.64 26.37 -3.71
CA THR A 38 9.81 25.58 -4.63
C THR A 38 8.75 26.43 -5.32
N LEU A 39 8.11 27.36 -4.60
CA LEU A 39 7.18 28.33 -5.19
C LEU A 39 7.89 29.25 -6.21
N HIS A 40 9.11 29.67 -5.90
CA HIS A 40 9.92 30.46 -6.82
C HIS A 40 10.29 29.69 -8.09
N GLU A 41 10.70 28.42 -7.97
CA GLU A 41 10.98 27.53 -9.09
C GLU A 41 9.74 27.28 -9.95
N ILE A 42 8.58 27.01 -9.33
CA ILE A 42 7.31 26.86 -10.05
C ILE A 42 6.97 28.16 -10.80
N THR A 43 7.11 29.32 -10.16
CA THR A 43 6.83 30.62 -10.77
C THR A 43 7.78 30.88 -11.93
N SER A 44 9.07 30.60 -11.76
CA SER A 44 10.08 30.75 -12.82
C SER A 44 9.85 29.78 -13.96
N SER A 45 9.40 28.54 -13.68
CA SER A 45 9.04 27.56 -14.70
C SER A 45 7.80 27.99 -15.48
N ILE A 46 6.78 28.51 -14.80
CA ILE A 46 5.59 29.09 -15.45
C ILE A 46 5.98 30.28 -16.33
N LEU A 47 6.85 31.17 -15.84
CA LEU A 47 7.37 32.29 -16.62
C LEU A 47 8.14 31.80 -17.84
N ALA A 48 9.07 30.85 -17.68
CA ALA A 48 9.81 30.27 -18.81
C ALA A 48 8.88 29.60 -19.83
N ILE A 49 7.88 28.83 -19.38
CA ILE A 49 6.87 28.24 -20.26
C ILE A 49 6.06 29.32 -20.98
N SER A 50 5.74 30.44 -20.31
CA SER A 50 5.05 31.57 -20.92
C SER A 50 5.94 32.34 -21.92
N GLU A 51 7.25 32.38 -21.70
CA GLU A 51 8.24 33.01 -22.58
C GLU A 51 8.57 32.14 -23.80
N GLU A 52 8.63 30.81 -23.63
CA GLU A 52 8.96 29.86 -24.70
C GLU A 52 7.74 29.48 -25.56
N ASN A 53 6.51 29.64 -25.04
CA ASN A 53 5.31 29.40 -25.83
C ASN A 53 4.97 30.60 -26.73
N LYS A 54 5.31 30.47 -28.01
CA LYS A 54 4.86 31.37 -29.10
C LYS A 54 3.33 31.54 -29.18
N PHE A 55 2.56 30.63 -28.59
CA PHE A 55 1.09 30.72 -28.53
C PHE A 55 0.57 31.59 -27.37
N VAL A 56 1.33 31.74 -26.29
CA VAL A 56 0.94 32.55 -25.13
C VAL A 56 1.37 34.00 -25.33
N ASN A 57 2.46 34.25 -26.06
CA ASN A 57 2.96 35.59 -26.37
C ASN A 57 3.33 35.74 -27.86
N PRO A 58 2.34 35.87 -28.76
CA PRO A 58 2.53 35.75 -30.21
C PRO A 58 3.25 36.92 -30.91
N LEU A 59 3.71 37.93 -30.18
CA LEU A 59 4.32 39.15 -30.75
C LEU A 59 5.77 39.40 -30.31
N ARG A 60 6.42 38.45 -29.61
CA ARG A 60 7.82 38.64 -29.17
C ARG A 60 8.85 38.32 -30.27
N ASP A 61 8.47 37.51 -31.26
CA ASP A 61 9.24 37.34 -32.49
C ASP A 61 8.82 38.44 -33.48
N GLU A 62 9.28 39.67 -33.28
CA GLU A 62 9.81 40.54 -34.36
C GLU A 62 10.36 41.82 -33.71
N GLU A 63 11.60 42.13 -34.08
CA GLU A 63 12.39 43.27 -33.67
C GLU A 63 11.60 44.58 -33.74
N SER A 64 11.06 45.04 -32.61
CA SER A 64 10.66 46.44 -32.44
C SER A 64 11.32 46.97 -31.17
N PRO A 65 12.50 47.59 -31.27
CA PRO A 65 13.13 48.21 -30.13
C PRO A 65 12.38 49.50 -29.82
N GLY A 66 11.61 49.49 -28.74
CA GLY A 66 11.06 50.69 -28.14
C GLY A 66 9.58 50.87 -28.36
N THR A 67 8.76 50.09 -27.67
CA THR A 67 7.58 50.67 -27.01
C THR A 67 7.34 49.91 -25.72
N GLU A 68 7.23 50.68 -24.64
CA GLU A 68 6.96 50.19 -23.29
C GLU A 68 5.69 49.33 -23.28
N ARG A 69 5.77 48.22 -22.56
CA ARG A 69 4.69 47.49 -21.87
C ARG A 69 3.26 47.98 -22.16
N ASP A 70 2.75 47.72 -23.36
CA ASP A 70 1.32 47.72 -23.60
C ASP A 70 0.88 46.27 -23.73
N GLU A 71 0.14 45.83 -22.72
CA GLU A 71 -0.67 44.62 -22.76
C GLU A 71 -1.41 44.57 -24.10
N ALA A 72 -1.24 43.47 -24.82
CA ALA A 72 -1.77 43.28 -26.16
C ALA A 72 -3.31 43.22 -26.16
N TYR A 73 -3.97 44.37 -25.98
CA TYR A 73 -5.37 44.55 -26.31
C TYR A 73 -5.45 44.78 -27.82
N VAL A 74 -5.90 43.76 -28.55
CA VAL A 74 -6.29 43.89 -29.96
C VAL A 74 -7.32 45.01 -30.06
N ASN A 75 -6.91 46.19 -30.54
CA ASN A 75 -7.79 47.35 -30.65
C ASN A 75 -8.74 47.17 -31.86
N PRO A 76 -10.03 46.85 -31.64
CA PRO A 76 -10.95 46.48 -32.72
C PRO A 76 -11.28 47.65 -33.66
N LYS A 77 -10.92 48.89 -33.28
CA LYS A 77 -11.10 50.07 -34.13
C LYS A 77 -10.09 50.13 -35.29
N ILE A 78 -8.93 49.49 -35.16
CA ILE A 78 -7.85 49.51 -36.16
C ILE A 78 -8.02 48.36 -37.17
N LEU A 79 -8.76 47.30 -36.79
CA LEU A 79 -9.00 46.12 -37.61
C LEU A 79 -9.62 46.45 -38.97
N GLY A 80 -10.56 47.39 -39.01
CA GLY A 80 -11.19 47.82 -40.27
C GLY A 80 -10.23 48.51 -41.25
N VAL A 81 -9.22 49.22 -40.73
CA VAL A 81 -8.17 49.86 -41.55
C VAL A 81 -7.19 48.80 -42.05
N LYS A 82 -6.78 47.88 -41.18
CA LYS A 82 -5.88 46.77 -41.53
C LYS A 82 -6.49 45.80 -42.55
N ILE A 83 -7.80 45.52 -42.49
CA ILE A 83 -8.51 44.73 -43.50
C ILE A 83 -8.49 45.41 -44.88
N LYS A 84 -8.63 46.74 -44.93
CA LYS A 84 -8.54 47.49 -46.20
C LYS A 84 -7.11 47.48 -46.77
N GLU A 85 -6.10 47.62 -45.92
CA GLU A 85 -4.69 47.46 -46.32
C GLU A 85 -4.41 46.05 -46.84
N PHE A 86 -4.95 45.03 -46.18
CA PHE A 86 -4.79 43.63 -46.59
C PHE A 86 -5.52 43.32 -47.91
N ASN A 87 -6.70 43.89 -48.13
CA ASN A 87 -7.38 43.79 -49.42
C ASN A 87 -6.60 44.47 -50.54
N LYS A 88 -5.97 45.62 -50.27
CA LYS A 88 -5.10 46.31 -51.24
C LYS A 88 -3.85 45.48 -51.55
N LEU A 89 -3.26 44.84 -50.54
CA LEU A 89 -2.16 43.89 -50.73
C LEU A 89 -2.59 42.67 -51.56
N MET A 90 -3.79 42.13 -51.29
CA MET A 90 -4.36 41.00 -52.02
C MET A 90 -4.63 41.35 -53.49
N GLU A 91 -5.13 42.57 -53.77
CA GLU A 91 -5.26 43.07 -55.14
C GLU A 91 -3.90 43.24 -55.82
N LEU A 92 -2.91 43.76 -55.09
CA LEU A 92 -1.55 43.87 -55.60
C LEU A 92 -0.97 42.49 -55.93
N LEU A 93 -1.13 41.52 -55.03
CA LEU A 93 -0.67 40.14 -55.20
C LEU A 93 -1.36 39.45 -56.38
N LYS A 94 -2.66 39.68 -56.59
CA LYS A 94 -3.37 39.21 -57.78
C LYS A 94 -2.77 39.80 -59.06
N LEU A 95 -2.42 41.08 -59.04
CA LEU A 95 -1.80 41.75 -60.18
C LEU A 95 -0.39 41.19 -60.44
N THR A 96 0.43 41.00 -59.39
CA THR A 96 1.76 40.41 -59.51
C THR A 96 1.70 38.95 -59.96
N TYR A 97 0.71 38.19 -59.49
CA TYR A 97 0.49 36.82 -59.93
C TYR A 97 0.08 36.76 -61.40
N LEU A 98 -0.79 37.67 -61.84
CA LEU A 98 -1.18 37.78 -63.25
C LEU A 98 0.03 38.17 -64.12
N GLU A 99 0.86 39.09 -63.64
CA GLU A 99 2.12 39.47 -64.29
C GLU A 99 3.08 38.29 -64.38
N GLN A 100 3.25 37.53 -63.29
CA GLN A 100 4.06 36.33 -63.25
C GLN A 100 3.52 35.24 -64.19
N GLU A 101 2.21 35.07 -64.26
CA GLU A 101 1.56 34.12 -65.18
C GLU A 101 1.77 34.56 -66.64
N THR A 102 1.64 35.86 -66.96
CA THR A 102 1.98 36.36 -68.31
C THR A 102 3.47 36.24 -68.63
N LEU A 103 4.34 36.38 -67.63
CA LEU A 103 5.78 36.21 -67.79
C LEU A 103 6.14 34.73 -67.99
N ASP A 104 5.48 33.81 -67.28
CA ASP A 104 5.59 32.37 -67.47
C ASP A 104 5.09 31.97 -68.86
N TYR A 105 3.92 32.47 -69.30
CA TYR A 105 3.42 32.26 -70.66
C TYR A 105 4.37 32.81 -71.71
N PHE A 106 4.96 33.99 -71.48
CA PHE A 106 5.98 34.56 -72.35
C PHE A 106 7.21 33.65 -72.43
N PHE A 107 7.77 33.25 -71.28
CA PHE A 107 8.92 32.35 -71.21
C PHE A 107 8.64 30.98 -71.83
N ARG A 108 7.45 30.41 -71.64
CA ARG A 108 7.07 29.11 -72.24
C ARG A 108 6.99 29.20 -73.76
N PHE A 109 6.62 30.37 -74.30
CA PHE A 109 6.56 30.62 -75.74
C PHE A 109 7.90 31.03 -76.35
N THR A 110 8.78 31.68 -75.58
CA THR A 110 10.08 32.16 -76.08
C THR A 110 11.25 31.22 -75.79
N LEU A 111 11.17 30.39 -74.74
CA LEU A 111 12.22 29.44 -74.32
C LEU A 111 11.90 27.99 -74.70
N SER A 112 10.89 27.71 -75.54
CA SER A 112 10.50 26.36 -75.98
C SER A 112 11.56 25.62 -76.82
N SER A 113 12.83 26.02 -76.76
CA SER A 113 13.97 25.41 -77.44
C SER A 113 15.19 25.15 -76.53
N THR A 114 15.15 25.43 -75.24
CA THR A 114 16.33 25.16 -74.38
C THR A 114 15.93 24.45 -73.09
N ASP A 115 16.44 23.22 -72.96
CA ASP A 115 16.34 22.34 -71.80
C ASP A 115 16.46 23.10 -70.47
N PRO A 116 15.49 22.95 -69.55
CA PRO A 116 15.60 23.55 -68.24
C PRO A 116 16.68 22.82 -67.43
N LEU A 117 17.69 23.58 -67.00
CA LEU A 117 18.72 23.21 -66.05
C LEU A 117 18.14 22.40 -64.87
N GLN A 118 18.75 21.24 -64.62
CA GLN A 118 18.48 20.39 -63.47
C GLN A 118 18.68 21.18 -62.18
N LEU A 119 17.55 21.57 -61.58
CA LEU A 119 17.49 22.04 -60.19
C LEU A 119 18.07 20.95 -59.29
N ASN A 120 18.97 21.35 -58.38
CA ASN A 120 19.46 20.55 -57.26
C ASN A 120 18.28 19.92 -56.53
N SER A 121 18.00 18.66 -56.86
CA SER A 121 16.84 17.93 -56.39
C SER A 121 17.11 17.38 -54.99
N GLU A 122 16.14 17.46 -54.08
CA GLU A 122 16.12 16.76 -52.79
C GLU A 122 16.32 15.24 -52.90
N ARG A 123 16.33 14.70 -54.12
CA ARG A 123 16.57 13.29 -54.45
C ARG A 123 18.02 12.97 -54.82
N ASP A 124 18.96 13.90 -54.63
CA ASP A 124 20.37 13.58 -54.81
C ASP A 124 20.77 12.45 -53.83
N PRO A 125 21.27 11.30 -54.31
CA PRO A 125 21.63 10.17 -53.46
C PRO A 125 22.72 10.52 -52.43
N GLN A 126 23.55 11.54 -52.68
CA GLN A 126 24.51 12.02 -51.67
C GLN A 126 23.83 12.82 -50.56
N PHE A 127 22.87 13.67 -50.90
CA PHE A 127 22.09 14.43 -49.93
C PHE A 127 21.19 13.53 -49.08
N VAL A 128 20.55 12.53 -49.67
CA VAL A 128 19.73 11.54 -48.95
C VAL A 128 20.59 10.72 -47.97
N LYS A 129 21.80 10.30 -48.37
CA LYS A 129 22.73 9.62 -47.46
C LYS A 129 23.17 10.51 -46.31
N LEU A 130 23.51 11.78 -46.59
CA LEU A 130 23.93 12.72 -45.56
C LEU A 130 22.78 13.02 -44.59
N ASN A 131 21.58 13.27 -45.09
CA ASN A 131 20.40 13.52 -44.27
C ASN A 131 20.05 12.31 -43.39
N LYS A 132 20.22 11.10 -43.92
CA LYS A 132 20.05 9.87 -43.13
C LYS A 132 21.09 9.76 -42.01
N SER A 133 22.38 9.98 -42.31
CA SER A 133 23.43 9.98 -41.28
C SER A 133 23.25 11.08 -40.23
N VAL A 134 22.75 12.26 -40.62
CA VAL A 134 22.46 13.34 -39.67
C VAL A 134 21.28 12.98 -38.77
N ASN A 135 20.23 12.36 -39.32
CA ASN A 135 19.10 11.90 -38.50
C ASN A 135 19.50 10.75 -37.58
N ASP A 136 20.24 9.76 -38.07
CA ASP A 136 20.73 8.65 -37.24
C ASP A 136 21.61 9.17 -36.09
N LEU A 137 22.49 10.15 -36.35
CA LEU A 137 23.31 10.77 -35.32
C LEU A 137 22.49 11.62 -34.34
N LYS A 138 21.47 12.33 -34.83
CA LYS A 138 20.56 13.13 -34.00
C LYS A 138 19.75 12.23 -33.08
N ASP A 139 19.24 11.11 -33.59
CA ASP A 139 18.45 10.15 -32.84
C ASP A 139 19.32 9.45 -31.79
N GLU A 140 20.55 9.04 -32.13
CA GLU A 140 21.51 8.45 -31.17
C GLU A 140 21.87 9.44 -30.05
N ILE A 141 22.17 10.70 -30.39
CA ILE A 141 22.48 11.74 -29.40
C ILE A 141 21.26 12.05 -28.53
N SER A 142 20.06 12.13 -29.13
CA SER A 142 18.82 12.39 -28.41
C SER A 142 18.50 11.26 -27.44
N GLU A 143 18.60 10.00 -27.88
CA GLU A 143 18.32 8.82 -27.05
C GLU A 143 19.31 8.71 -25.87
N VAL A 144 20.59 9.00 -26.09
CA VAL A 144 21.60 9.03 -25.02
C VAL A 144 21.32 10.15 -24.01
N HIS A 145 20.94 11.35 -24.48
CA HIS A 145 20.62 12.46 -23.58
C HIS A 145 19.31 12.23 -22.82
N GLU A 146 18.29 11.68 -23.47
CA GLU A 146 17.00 11.37 -22.87
C GLU A 146 17.14 10.25 -21.82
N SER A 147 17.94 9.22 -22.11
CA SER A 147 18.30 8.18 -21.14
C SER A 147 19.06 8.75 -19.93
N LYS A 148 20.02 9.65 -20.14
CA LYS A 148 20.74 10.34 -19.04
C LYS A 148 19.81 11.22 -18.20
N ILE A 149 18.88 11.94 -18.84
CA ILE A 149 17.89 12.76 -18.14
C ILE A 149 16.99 11.88 -17.27
N GLU A 150 16.51 10.75 -17.79
CA GLU A 150 15.67 9.85 -17.01
C GLU A 150 16.44 9.21 -15.86
N GLN A 151 17.72 8.86 -16.05
CA GLN A 151 18.58 8.38 -14.98
C GLN A 151 18.77 9.44 -13.88
N ILE A 152 19.09 10.68 -14.24
CA ILE A 152 19.23 11.80 -13.28
C ILE A 152 17.92 12.05 -12.54
N LYS A 153 16.77 11.97 -13.24
CA LYS A 153 15.46 12.14 -12.64
C LYS A 153 15.16 11.04 -11.60
N ILE A 154 15.52 9.79 -11.89
CA ILE A 154 15.40 8.70 -10.92
C ILE A 154 16.29 8.96 -9.71
N GLU A 155 17.54 9.38 -9.92
CA GLU A 155 18.47 9.72 -8.83
C GLU A 155 17.94 10.89 -7.98
N ILE A 156 17.38 11.93 -8.59
CA ILE A 156 16.74 13.06 -7.89
C ILE A 156 15.53 12.58 -7.07
N GLN A 157 14.69 11.70 -7.64
CA GLN A 157 13.54 11.16 -6.94
C GLN A 157 13.96 10.31 -5.73
N GLU A 158 14.98 9.47 -5.88
CA GLU A 158 15.49 8.63 -4.82
C GLU A 158 16.16 9.45 -3.70
N THR A 159 17.01 10.41 -4.06
CA THR A 159 17.64 11.32 -3.11
C THR A 159 16.60 12.20 -2.38
N SER A 160 15.60 12.72 -3.08
CA SER A 160 14.50 13.49 -2.48
C SER A 160 13.68 12.65 -1.50
N ARG A 161 13.38 11.39 -1.86
CA ARG A 161 12.69 10.44 -0.97
C ARG A 161 13.52 10.14 0.28
N ASN A 162 14.82 9.87 0.12
CA ASN A 162 15.72 9.62 1.25
C ASN A 162 15.84 10.85 2.16
N PHE A 163 15.89 12.05 1.58
CA PHE A 163 15.90 13.30 2.33
C PHE A 163 14.60 13.49 3.12
N ALA A 164 13.43 13.26 2.51
CA ALA A 164 12.15 13.33 3.19
C ALA A 164 12.06 12.33 4.37
N GLN A 165 12.50 11.09 4.16
CA GLN A 165 12.52 10.09 5.24
C GLN A 165 13.44 10.48 6.40
N LYS A 166 14.61 11.06 6.10
CA LYS A 166 15.52 11.58 7.13
C LYS A 166 14.89 12.75 7.89
N GLN A 167 14.20 13.65 7.19
CA GLN A 167 13.50 14.76 7.80
C GLN A 167 12.38 14.29 8.74
N ASP A 168 11.59 13.30 8.33
CA ASP A 168 10.54 12.71 9.16
C ASP A 168 11.14 12.06 10.42
N SER A 169 12.25 11.31 10.27
CA SER A 169 12.95 10.70 11.40
C SER A 169 13.55 11.74 12.36
N LEU A 170 13.99 12.87 11.82
CA LEU A 170 14.53 13.97 12.60
C LEU A 170 13.42 14.64 13.42
N ASN A 171 12.27 14.93 12.80
CA ASN A 171 11.10 15.48 13.50
C ASN A 171 10.62 14.54 14.61
N GLU A 172 10.55 13.23 14.35
CA GLU A 172 10.18 12.24 15.37
C GLU A 172 11.17 12.25 16.55
N LEU A 173 12.47 12.34 16.28
CA LEU A 173 13.50 12.43 17.31
C LEU A 173 13.32 13.69 18.19
N TYR A 174 12.96 14.83 17.59
CA TYR A 174 12.69 16.06 18.37
C TYR A 174 11.43 15.94 19.22
N LEU A 175 10.39 15.26 18.73
CA LEU A 175 9.18 14.97 19.51
C LEU A 175 9.48 14.02 20.68
N GLU A 176 10.26 12.96 20.44
CA GLU A 176 10.71 12.02 21.48
C GLU A 176 11.57 12.73 22.53
N ALA A 177 12.54 13.54 22.10
CA ALA A 177 13.39 14.32 23.00
C ALA A 177 12.58 15.33 23.84
N THR A 178 11.53 15.92 23.27
CA THR A 178 10.63 16.82 24.02
C THR A 178 9.85 16.05 25.08
N GLY A 179 9.36 14.84 24.76
CA GLY A 179 8.70 13.97 25.72
C GLY A 179 9.63 13.49 26.85
N ASP A 180 10.89 13.20 26.52
CA ASP A 180 11.92 12.85 27.50
C ASP A 180 12.23 14.03 28.44
N ILE A 181 12.33 15.25 27.90
CA ILE A 181 12.51 16.48 28.71
C ILE A 181 11.32 16.68 29.66
N GLU A 182 10.09 16.48 29.19
CA GLU A 182 8.89 16.57 30.03
C GLU A 182 8.89 15.50 31.14
N SER A 183 9.32 14.27 30.82
CA SER A 183 9.49 13.21 31.82
C SER A 183 10.56 13.56 32.87
N CYS A 184 11.66 14.16 32.45
CA CYS A 184 12.70 14.66 33.35
C CYS A 184 12.21 15.80 34.24
N TRP A 185 11.41 16.73 33.71
CA TRP A 185 10.74 17.78 34.50
C TRP A 185 9.77 17.21 35.53
N ASN A 186 8.96 16.21 35.15
CA ASN A 186 8.07 15.51 36.08
C ASN A 186 8.85 14.82 37.21
N SER A 187 9.93 14.12 36.87
CA SER A 187 10.80 13.47 37.85
C SER A 187 11.48 14.46 38.79
N LEU A 188 11.91 15.62 38.27
CA LEU A 188 12.49 16.70 39.08
C LEU A 188 11.46 17.32 40.04
N ASN A 189 10.22 17.49 39.57
CA ASN A 189 9.12 17.99 40.40
C ASN A 189 8.73 17.00 41.51
N GLU A 190 8.68 15.71 41.21
CA GLU A 190 8.50 14.66 42.22
C GLU A 190 9.61 14.70 43.27
N LEU A 191 10.86 14.82 42.83
CA LEU A 191 12.00 14.90 43.73
C LEU A 191 11.93 16.16 44.63
N LYS A 192 11.59 17.33 44.06
CA LYS A 192 11.34 18.55 44.84
C LYS A 192 10.20 18.36 45.85
N HIS A 193 9.13 17.66 45.49
CA HIS A 193 8.01 17.36 46.39
C HIS A 193 8.45 16.49 47.57
N PHE A 194 9.25 15.44 47.32
CA PHE A 194 9.80 14.59 48.38
C PHE A 194 10.76 15.35 49.30
N THR A 195 11.65 16.17 48.76
CA THR A 195 12.58 16.97 49.58
C THR A 195 11.84 18.00 50.44
N ASN A 196 10.80 18.65 49.90
CA ASN A 196 9.99 19.59 50.67
C ASN A 196 9.13 18.91 51.75
N GLN A 197 8.65 17.67 51.52
CA GLN A 197 7.93 16.88 52.53
C GLN A 197 8.84 16.43 53.68
N GLU A 198 10.09 16.07 53.40
CA GLU A 198 11.09 15.76 54.44
C GLU A 198 11.43 17.01 55.28
N ASP A 199 11.59 18.19 54.65
CA ASP A 199 11.88 19.43 55.37
C ASP A 199 10.67 19.94 56.22
N GLU A 200 9.42 19.79 55.74
CA GLU A 200 8.22 20.13 56.50
C GLU A 200 7.98 19.20 57.71
N SER A 201 8.34 17.91 57.59
CA SER A 201 8.23 16.95 58.69
C SER A 201 9.36 17.07 59.73
N ILE A 202 10.47 17.74 59.40
CA ILE A 202 11.56 18.04 60.34
C ILE A 202 11.34 19.35 61.11
N SER A 203 10.60 20.31 60.54
CA SER A 203 10.39 21.64 61.16
C SER A 203 9.20 21.73 62.13
N GLY A 204 8.45 20.64 62.33
CA GLY A 204 7.12 20.69 62.94
C GLY A 204 6.83 19.67 64.04
N ASP A 205 7.75 19.33 64.95
CA ASP A 205 7.36 18.99 66.33
C ASP A 205 8.55 18.90 67.30
N LYS A 206 8.56 19.79 68.30
CA LYS A 206 9.27 19.59 69.56
C LYS A 206 8.22 19.22 70.60
N ASP A 207 8.01 17.92 70.75
CA ASP A 207 7.38 17.21 71.88
C ASP A 207 6.43 16.10 71.42
N ILE A 208 6.96 15.06 70.77
CA ILE A 208 6.32 13.74 70.86
C ILE A 208 7.35 12.69 71.20
N VAL A 209 7.04 12.01 72.29
CA VAL A 209 7.75 10.91 72.93
C VAL A 209 8.19 9.85 71.93
N LEU A 210 9.48 9.53 72.00
CA LEU A 210 10.10 8.34 71.43
C LEU A 210 9.31 7.07 71.78
N ASN A 211 8.55 6.56 70.82
CA ASN A 211 8.37 5.12 70.66
C ASN A 211 9.31 4.69 69.52
N SER A 212 10.56 4.40 69.89
CA SER A 212 11.53 3.76 69.00
C SER A 212 11.11 2.30 68.83
N GLY A 213 10.65 1.94 67.63
CA GLY A 213 10.29 0.55 67.32
C GLY A 213 9.92 0.24 65.86
N GLU A 214 9.53 1.23 65.04
CA GLU A 214 8.98 0.96 63.68
C GLU A 214 9.73 1.68 62.54
N SER A 215 10.90 2.28 62.78
CA SER A 215 11.62 3.01 61.72
C SER A 215 12.39 2.12 60.73
N ASP A 216 12.72 0.88 61.11
CA ASP A 216 13.45 -0.05 60.23
C ASP A 216 12.53 -0.72 59.19
N ASP A 217 11.23 -0.86 59.49
CA ASP A 217 10.26 -1.56 58.64
C ASP A 217 9.92 -0.74 57.38
N ILE A 218 9.83 0.59 57.50
CA ILE A 218 9.53 1.49 56.37
C ILE A 218 10.67 1.53 55.35
N VAL A 219 11.93 1.51 55.83
CA VAL A 219 13.10 1.53 54.95
C VAL A 219 13.26 0.19 54.24
N GLU A 220 13.01 -0.92 54.94
CA GLU A 220 13.07 -2.26 54.37
C GLU A 220 11.91 -2.50 53.39
N GLU A 221 10.69 -2.04 53.69
CA GLU A 221 9.55 -2.08 52.78
C GLU A 221 9.77 -1.20 51.53
N THR A 222 10.37 -0.02 51.70
CA THR A 222 10.75 0.85 50.57
C THR A 222 11.83 0.23 49.70
N TYR A 223 12.81 -0.45 50.30
CA TYR A 223 13.86 -1.17 49.56
C TYR A 223 13.28 -2.36 48.77
N VAL A 224 12.37 -3.14 49.38
CA VAL A 224 11.66 -4.24 48.71
C VAL A 224 10.80 -3.72 47.57
N ASN A 225 10.08 -2.60 47.77
CA ASN A 225 9.28 -1.97 46.72
C ASN A 225 10.14 -1.43 45.58
N TRP A 226 11.30 -0.83 45.88
CA TRP A 226 12.25 -0.39 44.87
C TRP A 226 12.81 -1.57 44.07
N GLN A 227 13.13 -2.68 44.74
CA GLN A 227 13.65 -3.88 44.09
C GLN A 227 12.59 -4.55 43.20
N ASN A 228 11.32 -4.53 43.63
CA ASN A 228 10.17 -4.93 42.82
C ASN A 228 9.98 -4.02 41.60
N LEU A 229 10.03 -2.71 41.77
CA LEU A 229 9.97 -1.73 40.67
C LEU A 229 11.11 -1.92 39.66
N LEU A 230 12.32 -2.22 40.14
CA LEU A 230 13.47 -2.52 39.28
C LEU A 230 13.23 -3.78 38.45
N SER A 231 12.62 -4.81 39.05
CA SER A 231 12.26 -6.05 38.36
C SER A 231 11.17 -5.82 37.31
N LEU A 232 10.16 -5.00 37.63
CA LEU A 232 9.09 -4.59 36.73
C LEU A 232 9.63 -3.77 35.56
N LYS A 233 10.55 -2.83 35.81
CA LYS A 233 11.23 -2.06 34.76
C LYS A 233 12.01 -2.96 33.81
N LYS A 234 12.71 -3.98 34.31
CA LYS A 234 13.40 -4.98 33.48
C LYS A 234 12.42 -5.80 32.63
N GLN A 235 11.28 -6.22 33.21
CA GLN A 235 10.24 -6.92 32.45
C GLN A 235 9.61 -6.01 31.39
N ASN A 236 9.35 -4.75 31.70
CA ASN A 236 8.80 -3.78 30.75
C ASN A 236 9.77 -3.54 29.59
N GLN A 237 11.07 -3.38 29.88
CA GLN A 237 12.11 -3.28 28.85
C GLN A 237 12.13 -4.51 27.94
N LYS A 238 11.99 -5.71 28.51
CA LYS A 238 11.91 -6.96 27.73
C LYS A 238 10.67 -6.99 26.84
N LEU A 239 9.49 -6.63 27.38
CA LEU A 239 8.26 -6.55 26.62
C LEU A 239 8.32 -5.51 25.49
N THR A 240 8.92 -4.34 25.72
CA THR A 240 9.13 -3.35 24.64
C THR A 240 10.07 -3.86 23.55
N LYS A 241 11.08 -4.67 23.89
CA LYS A 241 11.94 -5.32 22.87
C LYS A 241 11.15 -6.33 22.06
N GLU A 242 10.38 -7.20 22.72
CA GLU A 242 9.50 -8.17 22.05
C GLU A 242 8.46 -7.46 21.16
N LEU A 243 7.91 -6.32 21.60
CA LEU A 243 7.00 -5.50 20.80
C LEU A 243 7.69 -4.89 19.58
N LYS A 244 8.92 -4.39 19.72
CA LYS A 244 9.71 -3.87 18.59
C LYS A 244 10.03 -4.96 17.59
N GLU A 245 10.43 -6.15 18.06
CA GLU A 245 10.67 -7.32 17.20
C GLU A 245 9.39 -7.74 16.47
N LEU A 246 8.25 -7.78 17.16
CA LEU A 246 6.96 -8.12 16.55
C LEU A 246 6.50 -7.07 15.52
N HIS A 247 6.76 -5.80 15.80
CA HIS A 247 6.50 -4.70 14.87
C HIS A 247 7.42 -4.77 13.64
N GLU A 248 8.69 -5.15 13.82
CA GLU A 248 9.62 -5.38 12.73
C GLU A 248 9.21 -6.56 11.85
N VAL A 249 8.80 -7.68 12.45
CA VAL A 249 8.22 -8.83 11.74
C VAL A 249 6.97 -8.44 10.97
N LYS A 250 6.05 -7.69 11.59
CA LYS A 250 4.86 -7.15 10.92
C LYS A 250 5.24 -6.27 9.73
N ASN A 251 6.22 -5.39 9.88
CA ASN A 251 6.69 -4.51 8.82
C ASN A 251 7.40 -5.28 7.70
N GLN A 252 8.11 -6.36 8.01
CA GLN A 252 8.67 -7.27 7.01
C GLN A 252 7.57 -7.98 6.23
N ILE A 253 6.51 -8.46 6.89
CA ILE A 253 5.34 -9.05 6.22
C ILE A 253 4.69 -8.02 5.29
N VAL A 254 4.41 -6.81 5.75
CA VAL A 254 3.81 -5.73 4.95
C VAL A 254 4.73 -5.30 3.79
N ARG A 255 6.05 -5.29 3.98
CA ARG A 255 7.01 -4.99 2.90
C ARG A 255 7.10 -6.12 1.89
N ASN A 256 7.00 -7.37 2.31
CA ASN A 256 6.95 -8.52 1.40
C ASN A 256 5.67 -8.51 0.57
N ASP A 257 4.54 -8.16 1.19
CA ASP A 257 3.25 -7.95 0.51
C ASP A 257 3.35 -6.83 -0.54
N LYS A 258 3.98 -5.71 -0.19
CA LYS A 258 4.23 -4.58 -1.11
C LYS A 258 5.30 -4.85 -2.18
N ARG A 259 6.22 -5.80 -1.96
CA ARG A 259 7.22 -6.22 -2.96
C ARG A 259 6.62 -7.21 -3.96
N LEU A 260 5.70 -8.07 -3.52
CA LEU A 260 4.90 -8.94 -4.39
C LEU A 260 3.88 -8.13 -5.24
N SER A 261 3.45 -6.96 -4.77
CA SER A 261 2.40 -6.17 -5.43
C SER A 261 2.84 -5.31 -6.63
N LYS A 262 4.13 -5.31 -7.04
CA LYS A 262 4.62 -4.36 -8.07
C LYS A 262 5.03 -4.94 -9.42
N VAL A 263 5.11 -6.27 -9.57
CA VAL A 263 5.50 -6.87 -10.87
C VAL A 263 4.52 -7.97 -11.35
N ASP A 264 3.80 -8.65 -10.45
CA ASP A 264 2.95 -9.81 -10.82
C ASP A 264 1.42 -9.61 -10.61
N ALA A 265 0.98 -8.41 -10.21
CA ALA A 265 -0.39 -8.18 -9.72
C ALA A 265 -1.51 -8.30 -10.78
N GLU A 266 -1.25 -8.09 -12.07
CA GLU A 266 -2.32 -8.15 -13.08
C GLU A 266 -2.57 -9.56 -13.63
N GLN A 267 -1.55 -10.43 -13.67
CA GLN A 267 -1.71 -11.81 -14.16
C GLN A 267 -2.02 -12.83 -13.06
N ALA A 268 -1.58 -12.59 -11.82
CA ALA A 268 -1.89 -13.48 -10.70
C ALA A 268 -3.33 -13.29 -10.19
N THR A 269 -3.83 -12.06 -10.10
CA THR A 269 -5.18 -11.77 -9.57
C THR A 269 -6.29 -12.36 -10.43
N ALA A 270 -6.14 -12.44 -11.75
CA ALA A 270 -7.10 -13.11 -12.63
C ALA A 270 -7.15 -14.61 -12.37
N LYS A 271 -5.99 -15.27 -12.23
CA LYS A 271 -5.90 -16.70 -11.93
C LYS A 271 -6.37 -17.05 -10.52
N GLU A 272 -6.10 -16.18 -9.55
CA GLU A 272 -6.55 -16.35 -8.17
C GLU A 272 -8.05 -16.14 -8.04
N LEU A 273 -8.63 -15.18 -8.76
CA LEU A 273 -10.07 -14.98 -8.84
C LEU A 273 -10.77 -16.18 -9.50
N GLU A 274 -10.21 -16.72 -10.58
CA GLU A 274 -10.70 -17.96 -11.21
C GLU A 274 -10.59 -19.18 -10.29
N LEU A 275 -9.51 -19.29 -9.52
CA LEU A 275 -9.34 -20.32 -8.49
C LEU A 275 -10.35 -20.17 -7.37
N CYS A 276 -10.58 -18.96 -6.86
CA CYS A 276 -11.59 -18.69 -5.86
C CYS A 276 -13.01 -18.97 -6.39
N GLN A 277 -13.31 -18.64 -7.65
CA GLN A 277 -14.59 -18.98 -8.29
C GLN A 277 -14.74 -20.48 -8.50
N SER A 278 -13.66 -21.18 -8.85
CA SER A 278 -13.63 -22.64 -9.00
C SER A 278 -13.81 -23.35 -7.66
N ILE A 279 -13.16 -22.86 -6.60
CA ILE A 279 -13.33 -23.34 -5.22
C ILE A 279 -14.76 -23.07 -4.74
N ASN A 280 -15.33 -21.89 -5.00
CA ASN A 280 -16.72 -21.60 -4.65
C ASN A 280 -17.71 -22.48 -5.43
N SER A 281 -17.41 -22.79 -6.68
CA SER A 281 -18.22 -23.69 -7.49
C SER A 281 -18.09 -25.13 -7.02
N LEU A 282 -16.90 -25.54 -6.57
CA LEU A 282 -16.65 -26.81 -5.92
C LEU A 282 -17.40 -26.88 -4.59
N ILE A 283 -17.33 -25.86 -3.75
CA ILE A 283 -18.10 -25.76 -2.49
C ILE A 283 -19.59 -25.88 -2.79
N LYS A 284 -20.12 -25.13 -3.76
CA LYS A 284 -21.54 -25.24 -4.17
C LYS A 284 -21.89 -26.62 -4.73
N PHE A 285 -20.96 -27.30 -5.40
CA PHE A 285 -21.12 -28.66 -5.87
C PHE A 285 -21.16 -29.63 -4.69
N TRP A 286 -20.25 -29.52 -3.72
CA TRP A 286 -20.28 -30.29 -2.48
C TRP A 286 -21.55 -30.01 -1.68
N GLU A 287 -21.97 -28.75 -1.58
CA GLU A 287 -23.23 -28.35 -0.93
C GLU A 287 -24.47 -28.93 -1.61
N LYS A 288 -24.43 -29.06 -2.94
CA LYS A 288 -25.58 -29.55 -3.72
C LYS A 288 -25.67 -31.07 -3.75
N TYR A 289 -24.53 -31.77 -3.77
CA TYR A 289 -24.47 -33.21 -4.02
C TYR A 289 -24.02 -34.04 -2.81
N PHE A 290 -23.33 -33.44 -1.83
CA PHE A 290 -22.76 -34.16 -0.68
C PHE A 290 -23.26 -33.62 0.67
N LEU A 291 -23.57 -32.33 0.80
CA LEU A 291 -24.17 -31.75 2.01
C LEU A 291 -25.70 -31.74 1.87
N PHE A 292 -26.28 -32.92 2.15
CA PHE A 292 -27.67 -33.17 2.53
C PHE A 292 -28.68 -32.03 2.28
N LYS A 293 -29.14 -31.87 1.04
CA LYS A 293 -30.45 -31.26 0.75
C LYS A 293 -31.55 -32.29 1.06
N GLY A 294 -31.79 -32.60 2.33
CA GLY A 294 -32.77 -33.67 2.60
C GLY A 294 -33.25 -33.93 4.02
N LEU A 295 -32.60 -33.47 5.09
CA LEU A 295 -33.06 -33.82 6.45
C LEU A 295 -33.18 -32.57 7.34
N LYS A 296 -34.42 -32.11 7.48
CA LYS A 296 -34.79 -31.00 8.37
C LYS A 296 -34.77 -31.36 9.86
N SER A 297 -34.48 -32.61 10.23
CA SER A 297 -34.67 -33.07 11.62
C SER A 297 -33.50 -33.84 12.24
N ALA A 298 -32.54 -34.36 11.47
CA ALA A 298 -31.42 -35.12 12.03
C ALA A 298 -30.07 -34.72 11.41
N THR A 299 -29.17 -34.18 12.24
CA THR A 299 -27.82 -33.76 11.80
C THR A 299 -26.89 -34.97 11.82
N VAL A 300 -26.32 -35.35 10.66
CA VAL A 300 -25.26 -36.36 10.61
C VAL A 300 -23.96 -35.76 11.14
N VAL A 301 -23.26 -36.49 12.02
CA VAL A 301 -22.02 -36.09 12.70
C VAL A 301 -20.98 -37.19 12.51
N ASN A 302 -19.69 -36.85 12.52
CA ASN A 302 -18.57 -37.79 12.40
C ASN A 302 -18.67 -38.69 11.14
N PHE A 303 -18.94 -38.06 10.00
CA PHE A 303 -18.97 -38.73 8.70
C PHE A 303 -17.54 -39.03 8.23
N GLU A 304 -17.17 -40.30 8.19
CA GLU A 304 -15.84 -40.79 7.83
C GLU A 304 -15.93 -41.75 6.64
N ILE A 305 -15.11 -41.50 5.62
CA ILE A 305 -14.98 -42.40 4.46
C ILE A 305 -13.60 -43.06 4.51
N PHE A 306 -13.58 -44.37 4.71
CA PHE A 306 -12.41 -45.22 4.62
C PHE A 306 -12.32 -45.85 3.23
N SER A 307 -11.77 -45.08 2.28
CA SER A 307 -11.68 -45.48 0.86
C SER A 307 -10.88 -46.76 0.63
N GLN A 308 -9.81 -47.00 1.40
CA GLN A 308 -8.95 -48.17 1.27
C GLN A 308 -9.63 -49.49 1.70
N ILE A 309 -10.63 -49.41 2.58
CA ILE A 309 -11.34 -50.56 3.15
C ILE A 309 -12.79 -50.62 2.61
N GLY A 310 -13.18 -49.64 1.79
CA GLY A 310 -14.54 -49.51 1.25
C GLY A 310 -15.59 -49.33 2.34
N LYS A 311 -15.30 -48.56 3.40
CA LYS A 311 -16.25 -48.35 4.51
C LYS A 311 -16.66 -46.89 4.63
N VAL A 312 -17.93 -46.66 4.90
CA VAL A 312 -18.48 -45.35 5.25
C VAL A 312 -19.10 -45.45 6.63
N GLN A 313 -18.69 -44.57 7.54
CA GLN A 313 -19.19 -44.52 8.90
C GLN A 313 -19.77 -43.14 9.18
N PHE A 314 -20.92 -43.10 9.87
CA PHE A 314 -21.48 -41.85 10.35
C PHE A 314 -22.35 -42.04 11.59
N GLU A 315 -22.53 -40.97 12.34
CA GLU A 315 -23.36 -40.92 13.54
C GLU A 315 -24.53 -39.95 13.31
N ILE A 316 -25.69 -40.23 13.91
CA ILE A 316 -26.85 -39.34 13.83
C ILE A 316 -26.96 -38.56 15.14
N LYS A 317 -26.88 -37.23 15.10
CA LYS A 317 -26.96 -36.38 16.29
C LYS A 317 -28.31 -36.55 16.99
N GLY A 318 -28.28 -36.85 18.29
CA GLY A 318 -29.48 -37.03 19.11
C GLY A 318 -30.00 -38.47 19.15
N LEU A 319 -29.50 -39.34 18.26
CA LEU A 319 -29.73 -40.78 18.32
C LEU A 319 -28.41 -41.47 18.68
N ASN A 320 -28.44 -42.38 19.64
CA ASN A 320 -27.24 -43.11 20.06
C ASN A 320 -26.89 -44.23 19.06
N PHE A 321 -26.94 -43.99 17.75
CA PHE A 321 -26.62 -44.97 16.71
C PHE A 321 -25.39 -44.53 15.90
N ILE A 322 -24.45 -45.46 15.70
CA ILE A 322 -23.35 -45.38 14.74
C ILE A 322 -23.68 -46.34 13.60
N ILE A 323 -23.67 -45.83 12.38
CA ILE A 323 -23.98 -46.60 11.18
C ILE A 323 -22.68 -46.83 10.42
N VAL A 324 -22.39 -48.08 10.10
CA VAL A 324 -21.21 -48.47 9.33
C VAL A 324 -21.67 -49.26 8.11
N ILE A 325 -21.50 -48.66 6.93
CA ILE A 325 -21.80 -49.25 5.63
C ILE A 325 -20.50 -49.80 5.05
N SER A 326 -20.44 -51.11 4.84
CA SER A 326 -19.32 -51.77 4.16
C SER A 326 -19.68 -52.04 2.70
N LEU A 327 -18.87 -51.52 1.79
CA LEU A 327 -18.98 -51.74 0.36
C LEU A 327 -18.11 -52.92 -0.07
N SER A 328 -18.51 -53.59 -1.13
CA SER A 328 -17.70 -54.60 -1.81
C SER A 328 -16.59 -53.96 -2.65
N ASP A 329 -15.77 -54.83 -3.22
CA ASP A 329 -14.55 -54.53 -3.98
C ASP A 329 -14.67 -53.30 -4.92
N LEU A 330 -13.60 -52.51 -5.02
CA LEU A 330 -13.56 -51.20 -5.70
C LEU A 330 -14.01 -51.22 -7.17
N LYS A 331 -14.03 -52.40 -7.81
CA LYS A 331 -14.40 -52.59 -9.22
C LYS A 331 -15.92 -52.67 -9.45
N ARG A 332 -16.69 -53.03 -8.42
CA ARG A 332 -18.16 -53.03 -8.42
C ARG A 332 -18.62 -52.63 -7.02
N PRO A 333 -18.92 -51.35 -6.78
CA PRO A 333 -19.34 -50.89 -5.47
C PRO A 333 -20.76 -51.40 -5.18
N MET A 334 -20.87 -52.57 -4.56
CA MET A 334 -22.11 -53.12 -4.04
C MET A 334 -22.11 -52.98 -2.51
N ILE A 335 -23.27 -52.84 -1.88
CA ILE A 335 -23.33 -52.85 -0.42
C ILE A 335 -23.13 -54.30 0.04
N LYS A 336 -22.05 -54.54 0.77
CA LYS A 336 -21.69 -55.85 1.30
C LYS A 336 -22.42 -56.12 2.62
N ASP A 337 -22.44 -55.12 3.50
CA ASP A 337 -23.11 -55.21 4.80
C ASP A 337 -23.38 -53.80 5.37
N ILE A 338 -24.43 -53.67 6.18
CA ILE A 338 -24.78 -52.46 6.92
C ILE A 338 -24.88 -52.85 8.39
N THR A 339 -23.99 -52.33 9.22
CA THR A 339 -23.98 -52.60 10.65
C THR A 339 -24.41 -51.37 11.45
N ILE A 340 -25.36 -51.55 12.36
CA ILE A 340 -25.88 -50.49 13.22
C ILE A 340 -25.46 -50.77 14.65
N LEU A 341 -24.66 -49.88 15.21
CA LEU A 341 -24.13 -49.95 16.57
C LEU A 341 -24.86 -48.95 17.46
N GLN A 342 -25.42 -49.39 18.58
CA GLN A 342 -26.10 -48.53 19.54
C GLN A 342 -25.21 -48.23 20.75
N LYS A 343 -25.04 -46.95 21.10
CA LYS A 343 -24.35 -46.48 22.32
C LYS A 343 -25.33 -46.49 23.50
N ILE A 344 -25.23 -47.47 24.39
CA ILE A 344 -26.04 -47.53 25.62
C ILE A 344 -25.10 -47.41 26.83
N GLY A 345 -25.22 -46.32 27.59
CA GLY A 345 -24.53 -46.16 28.88
C GLY A 345 -22.99 -46.29 28.84
N GLY A 346 -22.34 -45.90 27.74
CA GLY A 346 -20.89 -45.99 27.57
C GLY A 346 -20.38 -47.26 26.88
N ASN A 347 -21.24 -48.24 26.61
CA ASN A 347 -20.92 -49.43 25.80
C ASN A 347 -21.52 -49.33 24.40
N ILE A 348 -20.79 -49.84 23.40
CA ILE A 348 -21.24 -49.94 22.01
C ILE A 348 -21.73 -51.38 21.78
N VAL A 349 -23.03 -51.55 21.52
CA VAL A 349 -23.66 -52.86 21.29
C VAL A 349 -24.25 -52.90 19.90
N THR A 350 -24.04 -53.97 19.14
CA THR A 350 -24.67 -54.17 17.83
C THR A 350 -26.18 -54.35 17.97
N ASN A 351 -26.97 -53.52 17.29
CA ASN A 351 -28.42 -53.72 17.20
C ASN A 351 -28.70 -54.76 16.11
N VAL A 352 -28.74 -56.03 16.51
CA VAL A 352 -28.83 -57.18 15.59
C VAL A 352 -30.12 -57.18 14.76
N GLU A 353 -31.23 -56.65 15.29
CA GLU A 353 -32.53 -56.65 14.60
C GLU A 353 -32.61 -55.56 13.51
N ALA A 354 -32.12 -54.36 13.77
CA ALA A 354 -32.05 -53.29 12.76
C ALA A 354 -30.97 -53.59 11.71
N THR A 355 -29.85 -54.21 12.14
CA THR A 355 -28.77 -54.65 11.26
C THR A 355 -29.24 -55.73 10.29
N SER A 356 -30.01 -56.74 10.73
CA SER A 356 -30.50 -57.79 9.82
C SER A 356 -31.55 -57.29 8.83
N LYS A 357 -32.52 -56.47 9.27
CA LYS A 357 -33.56 -55.90 8.39
C LYS A 357 -32.97 -55.05 7.25
N LEU A 358 -32.00 -54.18 7.56
CA LEU A 358 -31.39 -53.29 6.57
C LEU A 358 -30.31 -53.99 5.74
N SER A 359 -29.54 -54.91 6.33
CA SER A 359 -28.57 -55.71 5.57
C SER A 359 -29.27 -56.57 4.52
N ASP A 360 -30.41 -57.22 4.84
CA ASP A 360 -31.16 -58.04 3.88
C ASP A 360 -31.84 -57.23 2.78
N LYS A 361 -32.28 -55.98 3.07
CA LYS A 361 -32.94 -55.08 2.10
C LYS A 361 -32.00 -54.54 1.01
N TYR A 362 -30.72 -54.34 1.33
CA TYR A 362 -29.73 -53.75 0.40
C TYR A 362 -28.67 -54.76 -0.07
N ARG A 363 -28.78 -56.03 0.33
CA ARG A 363 -27.88 -57.10 -0.11
C ARG A 363 -28.04 -57.32 -1.62
N ASN A 364 -26.93 -57.23 -2.35
CA ASN A 364 -26.84 -57.45 -3.80
C ASN A 364 -27.55 -56.42 -4.71
N ASN A 365 -27.73 -55.19 -4.26
CA ASN A 365 -28.31 -54.15 -5.12
C ASN A 365 -27.24 -53.55 -6.07
N ASP A 366 -27.47 -53.61 -7.39
CA ASP A 366 -26.48 -53.25 -8.43
C ASP A 366 -26.52 -51.75 -8.83
N GLN A 367 -27.54 -51.00 -8.39
CA GLN A 367 -27.67 -49.56 -8.64
C GLN A 367 -27.64 -48.81 -7.30
N ILE A 368 -26.48 -48.29 -6.91
CA ILE A 368 -26.33 -47.67 -5.59
C ILE A 368 -26.07 -46.18 -5.71
N TYR A 369 -27.06 -45.39 -5.28
CA TYR A 369 -26.84 -44.05 -4.79
C TYR A 369 -26.69 -44.15 -3.26
N ILE A 370 -25.44 -44.17 -2.77
CA ILE A 370 -25.13 -44.36 -1.34
C ILE A 370 -25.90 -43.34 -0.48
N PHE A 371 -26.12 -42.13 -0.99
CA PHE A 371 -26.89 -41.08 -0.31
C PHE A 371 -28.37 -41.43 -0.13
N GLN A 372 -29.01 -42.10 -1.09
CA GLN A 372 -30.40 -42.58 -0.92
C GLN A 372 -30.49 -43.68 0.14
N VAL A 373 -29.48 -44.56 0.19
CA VAL A 373 -29.41 -45.60 1.22
C VAL A 373 -29.19 -44.99 2.61
N MET A 374 -28.38 -43.94 2.72
CA MET A 374 -28.23 -43.20 3.98
C MET A 374 -29.54 -42.54 4.40
N ASP A 375 -30.25 -41.88 3.47
CA ASP A 375 -31.54 -41.24 3.74
C ASP A 375 -32.61 -42.27 4.18
N ASP A 376 -32.65 -43.44 3.54
CA ASP A 376 -33.55 -44.55 3.92
C ASP A 376 -33.23 -45.09 5.32
N ILE A 377 -31.95 -45.31 5.66
CA ILE A 377 -31.52 -45.78 6.98
C ILE A 377 -31.86 -44.75 8.06
N ILE A 378 -31.64 -43.46 7.78
CA ILE A 378 -31.95 -42.38 8.72
C ILE A 378 -33.45 -42.34 8.97
N SER A 379 -34.27 -42.38 7.91
CA SER A 379 -35.75 -42.37 8.01
C SER A 379 -36.28 -43.56 8.82
N GLU A 380 -35.75 -44.77 8.55
CA GLU A 380 -36.16 -46.01 9.23
C GLU A 380 -35.73 -46.03 10.72
N LEU A 381 -34.67 -45.30 11.10
CA LEU A 381 -34.21 -45.17 12.49
C LEU A 381 -34.85 -44.00 13.25
N THR A 382 -35.35 -42.97 12.56
CA THR A 382 -36.03 -41.82 13.18
C THR A 382 -37.55 -41.99 13.33
N ASN A 383 -38.15 -43.06 12.81
CA ASN A 383 -39.61 -43.29 12.77
C ASN A 383 -40.38 -42.10 12.15
N GLU A 384 -39.99 -41.67 10.95
CA GLU A 384 -40.84 -40.85 10.06
C GLU A 384 -41.35 -41.68 8.88
#